data_AF-A0AAZ3P4I4-F1
#
_entry.id   AF-A0AAZ3P4I4-F1
#
_cell.length_a   1.000
_cell.length_b   1.000
_cell.length_c   1.000
_cell.angle_alpha   90.00
_cell.angle_beta   90.00
_cell.angle_gamma   90.00
#
_symmetry.space_group_name_H-M   'P 1'
#
loop_
_entity.id
_entity.type
_entity.pdbx_description
1 polymer ?
#
loop_
_entity_poly.entity_id
_entity_poly.type
_entity_poly.pdbx_seq_one_letter_code
_entity_poly.pdbx_strand_id
1 'polypeptide(L)' 'MLWRCFSAKGPGRLIRVKERMNGAMYREILSENLLPSARASKMKCGWVFQHDNDPKHTAQTTKEWLRKKHFKVLEWPS' A
#
# COMPACT_ATOMS: atom_id res chain seq x y z
N MET A 1 1.88 3.64 -15.75
CA MET A 1 1.84 2.46 -14.86
C MET A 1 0.46 2.38 -14.20
N LEU A 2 -0.02 1.20 -13.82
CA LEU A 2 -1.24 1.04 -13.04
C LEU A 2 -0.87 0.60 -11.62
N TRP A 3 -1.58 1.10 -10.61
CA TRP A 3 -1.49 0.60 -9.24
C TRP A 3 -2.86 0.11 -8.79
N ARG A 4 -2.89 -1.05 -8.12
CA ARG A 4 -4.10 -1.64 -7.55
C ARG A 4 -3.76 -2.36 -6.25
N CYS A 5 -4.77 -2.55 -5.42
CA CYS A 5 -4.75 -3.53 -4.33
C CYS A 5 -5.96 -4.46 -4.43
N PHE A 6 -5.89 -5.62 -3.78
CA PHE A 6 -7.02 -6.55 -3.66
C PHE A 6 -6.94 -7.33 -2.35
N SER A 7 -8.01 -8.01 -2.01
CA SER A 7 -8.09 -8.93 -0.87
C SER A 7 -8.98 -10.11 -1.21
N ALA A 8 -9.14 -11.07 -0.28
CA ALA A 8 -10.12 -12.14 -0.41
C ALA A 8 -11.57 -11.63 -0.55
N LYS A 9 -11.85 -10.38 -0.14
CA LYS A 9 -13.16 -9.75 -0.29
C LYS A 9 -13.37 -9.10 -1.65
N GLY A 10 -12.39 -9.21 -2.54
CA GLY A 10 -12.43 -8.67 -3.88
C GLY A 10 -11.44 -7.52 -4.09
N PRO A 11 -11.53 -6.87 -5.26
CA PRO A 11 -10.59 -5.85 -5.66
C PRO A 11 -10.79 -4.52 -4.92
N GLY A 12 -9.67 -3.86 -4.63
CA GLY A 12 -9.64 -2.45 -4.26
C GLY A 12 -9.56 -1.53 -5.49
N ARG A 13 -9.35 -0.25 -5.21
CA ARG A 13 -9.22 0.81 -6.22
C ARG A 13 -8.06 0.52 -7.18
N LEU A 14 -8.29 0.83 -8.46
CA LEU A 14 -7.31 0.81 -9.53
C LEU A 14 -7.05 2.26 -9.96
N ILE A 15 -5.80 2.68 -10.02
CA ILE A 15 -5.42 4.03 -10.44
C ILE A 15 -4.36 3.99 -11.54
N ARG A 16 -4.40 5.01 -12.41
CA ARG A 16 -3.37 5.25 -13.41
C ARG A 16 -2.33 6.20 -12.86
N VAL A 17 -1.11 5.70 -12.69
CA VAL A 17 0.07 6.47 -12.32
C VAL A 17 0.70 6.99 -13.61
N LYS A 18 0.60 8.30 -13.81
CA LYS A 18 1.05 9.00 -15.03
C LYS A 18 2.57 9.07 -15.12
N GLU A 19 3.25 9.21 -13.99
CA GLU A 19 4.69 9.42 -13.89
C GLU A 19 5.41 8.21 -13.29
N ARG A 20 6.75 8.26 -13.26
CA ARG A 20 7.56 7.26 -12.55
C ARG A 20 7.34 7.43 -11.05
N MET A 21 6.73 6.42 -10.42
CA MET A 21 6.42 6.47 -8.99
C MET A 21 7.68 6.52 -8.14
N ASN A 22 7.79 7.56 -7.32
CA ASN A 22 8.78 7.69 -6.26
C ASN A 22 8.19 7.30 -4.89
N GLY A 23 9.02 7.31 -3.84
CA GLY A 23 8.57 6.95 -2.49
C GLY A 23 7.50 7.87 -1.89
N ALA A 24 7.50 9.17 -2.24
CA ALA A 24 6.48 10.10 -1.77
C ALA A 24 5.11 9.82 -2.41
N MET A 25 5.09 9.70 -3.74
CA MET A 25 3.89 9.30 -4.50
C MET A 25 3.37 7.95 -4.02
N TYR A 26 4.25 7.00 -3.71
CA TYR A 26 3.84 5.70 -3.18
C TYR A 26 3.06 5.84 -1.87
N ARG A 27 3.57 6.61 -0.90
CA ARG A 27 2.88 6.86 0.37
C ARG A 27 1.53 7.55 0.19
N GLU A 28 1.45 8.50 -0.74
CA GLU A 28 0.21 9.18 -1.12
C GLU A 28 -0.81 8.18 -1.70
N ILE A 29 -0.37 7.34 -2.65
CA ILE A 29 -1.20 6.27 -3.22
C ILE A 29 -1.75 5.35 -2.13
N LEU A 30 -0.92 4.92 -1.16
CA LEU A 30 -1.39 4.11 -0.04
C LEU A 30 -2.45 4.84 0.80
N SER A 31 -2.24 6.12 1.09
CA SER A 31 -3.18 6.92 1.88
C SER A 31 -4.52 7.11 1.18
N GLU A 32 -4.50 7.44 -0.10
CA GLU A 32 -5.69 7.80 -0.88
C GLU A 32 -6.44 6.61 -1.47
N ASN A 33 -5.76 5.47 -1.64
CA ASN A 33 -6.31 4.33 -2.36
C ASN A 33 -6.35 3.05 -1.52
N LEU A 34 -5.27 2.69 -0.82
CA LEU A 34 -5.25 1.46 -0.02
C LEU A 34 -6.17 1.57 1.20
N LEU A 35 -6.02 2.62 2.02
CA LEU A 35 -6.82 2.78 3.24
C LEU A 35 -8.33 2.86 2.94
N PRO A 36 -8.80 3.65 1.95
CA PRO A 36 -10.19 3.63 1.55
C PRO A 36 -10.64 2.28 0.98
N SER A 37 -9.78 1.57 0.24
CA SER A 37 -10.12 0.23 -0.29
C SER A 37 -10.33 -0.78 0.84
N ALA A 38 -9.48 -0.78 1.87
CA ALA A 38 -9.63 -1.64 3.03
C ALA A 38 -10.93 -1.34 3.80
N ARG A 39 -11.27 -0.05 3.97
CA ARG A 39 -12.53 0.38 4.60
C ARG A 39 -13.76 -0.02 3.77
N ALA A 40 -13.75 0.26 2.46
CA ALA A 40 -14.84 -0.10 1.55
C ALA A 40 -15.07 -1.61 1.51
N SER A 41 -13.99 -2.40 1.55
CA SER A 41 -14.04 -3.87 1.62
C SER A 41 -14.45 -4.38 3.02
N LYS A 42 -14.74 -3.49 3.99
CA LYS A 42 -15.06 -3.85 5.38
C LYS A 42 -14.03 -4.82 5.98
N MET A 43 -12.75 -4.60 5.70
CA MET A 43 -11.67 -5.44 6.24
C MET A 43 -11.71 -5.37 7.77
N LYS A 44 -11.57 -6.52 8.43
CA LYS A 44 -11.51 -6.57 9.90
C LYS A 44 -10.24 -5.87 10.39
N CYS A 45 -10.27 -5.40 11.64
CA CYS A 45 -9.07 -4.88 12.28
C CYS A 45 -7.93 -5.91 12.24
N GLY A 46 -6.69 -5.41 12.09
CA GLY A 46 -5.50 -6.26 12.09
C GLY A 46 -5.13 -6.91 10.76
N TRP A 47 -5.70 -6.45 9.64
CA TRP A 47 -5.24 -6.86 8.31
C TRP A 47 -3.75 -6.54 8.11
N VAL A 48 -3.09 -7.38 7.31
CA VAL A 48 -1.67 -7.27 6.99
C VAL A 48 -1.54 -6.77 5.55
N PHE A 49 -0.72 -5.76 5.36
CA PHE A 49 -0.38 -5.20 4.06
C PHE A 49 0.82 -5.94 3.46
N GLN A 50 0.74 -6.28 2.17
CA GLN A 50 1.82 -6.93 1.45
C GLN A 50 2.24 -6.06 0.27
N HIS A 51 3.55 -5.90 0.11
CA HIS A 51 4.20 -5.23 -1.02
C HIS A 51 5.57 -5.89 -1.28
N ASP A 52 6.11 -5.71 -2.48
CA ASP A 52 7.43 -6.23 -2.82
C ASP A 52 8.58 -5.39 -2.21
N ASN A 53 9.80 -5.91 -2.35
CA ASN A 53 11.01 -5.30 -1.79
C ASN A 53 11.59 -4.17 -2.66
N ASP A 54 10.80 -3.57 -3.56
CA ASP A 54 11.29 -2.48 -4.40
C ASP A 54 11.90 -1.35 -3.54
N PRO A 55 13.05 -0.76 -3.93
CA PRO A 55 13.74 0.25 -3.12
C PRO A 55 12.85 1.40 -2.63
N LYS A 56 11.81 1.80 -3.38
CA LYS A 56 10.90 2.87 -2.95
C LYS A 56 9.95 2.43 -1.82
N HIS A 57 9.63 1.14 -1.75
CA HIS A 57 8.78 0.53 -0.72
C HIS A 57 9.56 0.25 0.57
N THR A 58 10.82 -0.15 0.43
CA THR A 58 11.70 -0.50 1.55
C THR A 58 12.56 0.65 2.06
N ALA A 59 12.53 1.82 1.39
CA ALA A 59 13.17 3.04 1.84
C ALA A 59 12.79 3.38 3.29
N GLN A 60 13.75 3.88 4.06
CA GLN A 60 13.57 4.22 5.47
C GLN A 60 12.37 5.17 5.70
N THR A 61 12.23 6.19 4.85
CA THR A 61 11.11 7.14 4.91
C THR A 61 9.75 6.48 4.70
N THR A 62 9.68 5.44 3.87
CA THR A 62 8.44 4.67 3.64
C THR A 62 8.14 3.75 4.82
N LYS A 63 9.15 3.06 5.36
CA LYS A 63 9.02 2.21 6.56
C LYS A 63 8.54 3.01 7.78
N GLU A 64 9.12 4.17 8.02
CA GLU A 64 8.72 5.06 9.12
C GLU A 64 7.30 5.57 8.97
N TRP A 65 6.90 5.93 7.75
CA TRP A 65 5.54 6.36 7.47
C TRP A 65 4.52 5.24 7.70
N LEU A 66 4.82 4.02 7.24
CA LEU A 66 3.98 2.84 7.47
C LEU A 66 3.82 2.55 8.97
N ARG A 67 4.92 2.63 9.73
CA ARG A 67 4.90 2.49 11.20
C ARG A 67 4.04 3.57 11.86
N LYS A 68 4.18 4.85 11.46
CA LYS A 68 3.38 5.97 11.98
C LYS A 68 1.88 5.82 11.68
N LYS A 69 1.55 5.19 10.55
CA LYS A 69 0.16 4.88 10.16
C LYS A 69 -0.34 3.54 10.73
N HIS A 70 0.44 2.87 11.58
CA HIS A 70 0.11 1.59 12.22
C HIS A 70 -0.18 0.45 11.23
N PHE A 71 0.50 0.44 10.09
CA PHE A 71 0.43 -0.68 9.15
C PHE A 71 1.17 -1.89 9.71
N LYS A 72 0.52 -3.06 9.64
CA LYS A 72 1.21 -4.36 9.73
C LYS A 72 1.67 -4.71 8.32
N VAL A 73 2.96 -4.90 8.11
CA VAL A 73 3.53 -5.22 6.80
C VAL A 73 4.02 -6.67 6.82
N LEU A 74 3.65 -7.45 5.80
CA LEU A 74 4.13 -8.82 5.61
C LEU A 74 5.57 -8.78 5.13
N GLU A 75 6.43 -9.61 5.73
CA GLU A 75 7.77 -9.83 5.22
C GLU A 75 7.69 -10.49 3.83
N TRP A 76 8.44 -9.94 2.87
CA TRP A 76 8.40 -10.40 1.49
C TRP A 76 9.76 -10.96 1.09
N PRO A 77 9.85 -12.17 0.52
CA PRO A 77 11.11 -12.69 -0.01
C PRO A 77 11.52 -11.93 -1.28
N SER A 78 12.84 -11.86 -1.52
CA SER A 78 13.41 -11.33 -2.76
C SER A 78 13.45 -12.35 -3.87
#